data_AF-A0A3A4RXF0-F1
#
_entry.id   AF-A0A3A4RXF0-F1
#
_cell.length_a   1.000
_cell.length_b   1.000
_cell.length_c   1.000
_cell.angle_alpha   90.00
_cell.angle_beta   90.00
_cell.angle_gamma   90.00
#
_symmetry.space_group_name_H-M   'P 1'
#
loop_
_entity.id
_entity.type
_entity.pdbx_description
1 polymer ?
#
loop_
_entity_poly.entity_id
_entity_poly.type
_entity_poly.pdbx_seq_one_letter_code
_entity_poly.pdbx_strand_id
1 'polypeptide(L)'
;TTAKDELADAIAVNADTADKPQSKVQAYETAKQAAETAKSDAEGVIGNENATADQVREALRKVGDAKTKLENATTALNNAATTPAKEKLSREAGALSNRADTT
;
A
#
# COMPACT_ATOMS: atom_id res chain seq x y z
N THR A 1 7.47 -19.33 9.17
CA THR A 1 6.45 -18.84 8.23
C THR A 1 7.05 -18.84 6.84
N THR A 2 6.29 -19.20 5.80
CA THR A 2 6.80 -19.04 4.42
C THR A 2 6.54 -17.60 3.96
N ALA A 3 7.31 -17.10 2.98
CA ALA A 3 7.10 -15.75 2.42
C ALA A 3 5.66 -15.55 1.90
N LYS A 4 5.01 -16.63 1.46
CA LYS A 4 3.60 -16.64 1.06
C LYS A 4 2.65 -16.39 2.23
N ASP A 5 2.88 -17.04 3.37
CA ASP A 5 2.02 -16.88 4.56
C ASP A 5 2.15 -15.47 5.12
N GLU A 6 3.37 -14.93 5.16
CA GLU A 6 3.62 -13.56 5.59
C GLU A 6 2.96 -12.53 4.65
N LEU A 7 2.93 -12.81 3.34
CA LEU A 7 2.22 -11.96 2.39
C LEU A 7 0.69 -12.04 2.60
N ALA A 8 0.16 -13.23 2.91
CA ALA A 8 -1.25 -13.41 3.22
C ALA A 8 -1.66 -12.64 4.49
N ASP A 9 -0.84 -12.70 5.54
CA ASP A 9 -1.05 -11.94 6.77
C ASP A 9 -1.05 -10.43 6.48
N ALA A 10 -0.11 -9.94 5.67
CA ALA A 10 -0.04 -8.53 5.28
C ALA A 10 -1.26 -8.07 4.47
N ILE A 11 -1.80 -8.91 3.58
CA ILE A 11 -3.03 -8.62 2.81
C ILE A 11 -4.26 -8.56 3.72
N ALA A 12 -4.32 -9.40 4.76
CA ALA A 12 -5.46 -9.48 5.67
C ALA A 12 -5.57 -8.26 6.60
N VAL A 13 -4.51 -7.45 6.72
CA VAL A 13 -4.56 -6.20 7.49
C VAL A 13 -5.49 -5.22 6.79
N ASN A 14 -6.55 -4.78 7.48
CA ASN A 14 -7.35 -3.66 7.00
C ASN A 14 -6.73 -2.35 7.47
N ALA A 15 -6.27 -1.54 6.52
CA ALA A 15 -5.82 -0.18 6.80
C ALA A 15 -7.03 0.77 6.93
N ASP A 16 -6.95 1.72 7.86
CA ASP A 16 -7.95 2.79 7.97
C ASP A 16 -7.77 3.81 6.84
N THR A 17 -8.79 3.95 6.00
CA THR A 17 -8.80 4.77 4.79
C THR A 17 -9.71 5.99 4.88
N ALA A 18 -10.54 6.11 5.92
CA ALA A 18 -11.67 7.05 5.94
C ALA A 18 -11.23 8.52 5.88
N ASP A 19 -10.20 8.89 6.64
CA ASP A 19 -9.69 10.27 6.72
C ASP A 19 -8.39 10.47 5.93
N LYS A 20 -7.99 9.50 5.12
CA LYS A 20 -6.72 9.50 4.39
C LYS A 20 -6.87 10.14 3.00
N PRO A 21 -5.79 10.72 2.43
CA PRO A 21 -5.81 11.22 1.06
C PRO A 21 -6.13 10.09 0.07
N GLN A 22 -7.09 10.32 -0.83
CA GLN A 22 -7.53 9.33 -1.83
C GLN A 22 -6.37 8.74 -2.64
N SER A 23 -5.35 9.54 -2.98
CA SER A 23 -4.18 9.05 -3.72
C SER A 23 -3.37 8.01 -2.94
N LYS A 24 -3.33 8.10 -1.61
CA LYS A 24 -2.66 7.11 -0.75
C LYS A 24 -3.52 5.87 -0.58
N VAL A 25 -4.84 6.03 -0.45
CA VAL A 25 -5.78 4.91 -0.44
C VAL A 25 -5.67 4.11 -1.73
N GLN A 26 -5.68 4.76 -2.90
CA GLN A 26 -5.51 4.11 -4.20
C GLN A 26 -4.16 3.38 -4.32
N ALA A 27 -3.07 3.98 -3.84
CA ALA A 27 -1.76 3.34 -3.85
C ALA A 27 -1.73 2.07 -2.97
N TYR A 28 -2.38 2.12 -1.80
CA TYR A 28 -2.54 0.97 -0.92
C TYR A 28 -3.37 -0.15 -1.58
N GLU A 29 -4.55 0.16 -2.13
CA GLU A 29 -5.41 -0.82 -2.80
C GLU A 29 -4.72 -1.46 -4.03
N THR A 30 -3.99 -0.66 -4.81
CA THR A 30 -3.19 -1.16 -5.94
C THR A 30 -2.10 -2.12 -5.46
N ALA A 31 -1.40 -1.79 -4.37
CA ALA A 31 -0.39 -2.67 -3.80
C ALA A 31 -1.00 -3.96 -3.23
N LYS A 32 -2.19 -3.87 -2.62
CA LYS A 32 -2.93 -5.03 -2.11
C LYS A 32 -3.36 -5.98 -3.24
N GLN A 33 -3.90 -5.46 -4.34
CA GLN A 33 -4.24 -6.27 -5.51
C GLN A 33 -3.01 -6.94 -6.15
N ALA A 34 -1.88 -6.23 -6.22
CA ALA A 34 -0.62 -6.81 -6.69
C ALA A 34 -0.12 -7.94 -5.77
N ALA A 35 -0.29 -7.78 -4.46
CA ALA A 35 0.01 -8.82 -3.47
C ALA A 35 -0.89 -10.05 -3.59
N GLU A 36 -2.20 -9.86 -3.78
CA GLU A 36 -3.15 -10.96 -4.04
C GLU A 36 -2.79 -11.73 -5.32
N THR A 37 -2.40 -11.01 -6.38
CA THR A 37 -1.95 -11.61 -7.64
C THR A 37 -0.67 -12.41 -7.43
N ALA A 38 0.33 -11.85 -6.75
CA ALA A 38 1.60 -12.54 -6.48
C ALA A 38 1.40 -13.79 -5.60
N LYS A 39 0.47 -13.74 -4.63
CA LYS A 39 0.07 -14.90 -3.84
C LYS A 39 -0.53 -16.00 -4.72
N SER A 40 -1.47 -15.65 -5.60
CA SER A 40 -2.10 -16.60 -6.53
C SER A 40 -1.07 -17.24 -7.48
N ASP A 41 -0.17 -16.43 -8.06
CA ASP A 41 0.94 -16.92 -8.90
C ASP A 41 1.81 -17.93 -8.14
N ALA A 42 2.17 -17.63 -6.88
CA ALA A 42 2.96 -18.52 -6.04
C ALA A 42 2.21 -19.81 -5.69
N GLU A 43 0.90 -19.74 -5.42
CA GLU A 43 0.07 -20.93 -5.20
C GLU A 43 -0.01 -21.82 -6.45
N GLY A 44 -0.10 -21.22 -7.63
CA GLY A 44 -0.06 -21.93 -8.90
C GLY A 44 1.27 -22.65 -9.14
N VAL A 45 2.40 -22.02 -8.80
CA VAL A 45 3.72 -22.66 -8.90
C VAL A 45 3.90 -23.77 -7.87
N ILE A 46 3.44 -23.57 -6.63
CA ILE A 46 3.49 -24.60 -5.58
C ILE A 46 2.62 -25.82 -5.94
N GLY A 47 1.46 -25.61 -6.57
CA GLY A 47 0.58 -26.67 -7.01
C GLY A 47 1.00 -27.36 -8.31
N ASN A 48 2.03 -26.86 -9.01
CA ASN A 48 2.52 -27.45 -10.24
C ASN A 48 3.65 -28.45 -9.95
N GLU A 49 3.35 -29.75 -10.09
CA GLU A 49 4.31 -30.85 -9.88
C GLU A 49 5.54 -30.78 -10.82
N ASN A 50 5.41 -30.09 -11.96
CA ASN A 50 6.47 -29.89 -12.94
C ASN A 50 7.06 -28.47 -12.91
N ALA A 51 6.87 -27.72 -11.82
CA ALA A 51 7.41 -26.38 -11.69
C ALA A 51 8.94 -26.37 -11.86
N THR A 52 9.44 -25.45 -12.68
CA THR A 52 10.89 -25.27 -12.85
C THR A 52 11.46 -24.43 -11.73
N ALA A 53 12.76 -24.60 -11.46
CA ALA A 53 13.46 -23.77 -10.46
C ALA A 53 13.34 -22.27 -10.76
N ASP A 54 13.27 -21.89 -12.04
CA ASP A 54 13.11 -20.48 -12.44
C ASP A 54 11.70 -19.96 -12.18
N GLN A 55 10.66 -20.78 -12.38
CA GLN A 55 9.29 -20.44 -11.99
C GLN A 55 9.17 -20.22 -10.48
N VAL A 56 9.82 -21.09 -9.69
CA VAL A 56 9.86 -20.97 -8.22
C VAL A 56 10.59 -19.69 -7.81
N ARG A 57 11.76 -19.39 -8.40
CA ARG A 57 12.50 -18.15 -8.09
C ARG A 57 11.73 -16.90 -8.47
N GLU A 58 11.09 -16.89 -9.63
CA GLU A 58 10.30 -15.75 -10.07
C GLU A 58 9.08 -15.52 -9.19
N ALA A 59 8.37 -16.58 -8.81
CA ALA A 59 7.27 -16.49 -7.85
C ALA A 59 7.75 -15.96 -6.48
N LEU A 60 8.87 -16.47 -5.97
CA LEU A 60 9.46 -15.99 -4.71
C LEU A 60 9.82 -14.50 -4.79
N ARG A 61 10.44 -14.06 -5.89
CA ARG A 61 10.79 -12.66 -6.14
C ARG A 61 9.55 -11.77 -6.17
N LYS A 62 8.52 -12.17 -6.93
CA LYS A 62 7.24 -11.44 -7.01
C LYS A 62 6.57 -11.30 -5.66
N VAL A 63 6.53 -12.37 -4.86
CA VAL A 63 5.97 -12.35 -3.49
C VAL A 63 6.73 -11.37 -2.61
N GLY A 64 8.07 -11.39 -2.63
CA GLY A 64 8.89 -10.46 -1.85
C GLY A 64 8.71 -8.99 -2.27
N ASP A 65 8.66 -8.73 -3.57
CA ASP A 65 8.42 -7.39 -4.12
C ASP A 65 7.03 -6.88 -3.72
N ALA A 66 6.00 -7.73 -3.82
CA ALA A 66 4.64 -7.36 -3.48
C ALA A 66 4.48 -7.08 -1.99
N LYS A 67 5.11 -7.90 -1.13
CA LYS A 67 5.18 -7.66 0.32
C LYS A 67 5.76 -6.28 0.61
N THR A 68 6.93 -5.99 0.06
CA THR A 68 7.63 -4.70 0.26
C THR A 68 6.79 -3.51 -0.21
N LYS A 69 6.13 -3.64 -1.37
CA LYS A 69 5.25 -2.59 -1.91
C LYS A 69 4.04 -2.36 -1.01
N LEU A 70 3.41 -3.42 -0.51
CA LEU A 70 2.26 -3.33 0.38
C LEU A 70 2.65 -2.67 1.71
N GLU A 71 3.75 -3.09 2.33
CA GLU A 71 4.27 -2.49 3.57
C GLU A 71 4.58 -0.99 3.41
N ASN A 72 5.21 -0.61 2.30
CA ASN A 72 5.50 0.78 1.98
C ASN A 72 4.22 1.59 1.76
N ALA A 73 3.23 1.04 1.06
CA ALA A 73 1.96 1.71 0.82
C ALA A 73 1.15 1.88 2.11
N THR A 74 1.12 0.85 2.98
CA THR A 74 0.52 0.92 4.31
C THR A 74 1.19 1.98 5.18
N THR A 75 2.52 2.02 5.20
CA THR A 75 3.28 3.04 5.94
C THR A 75 2.99 4.44 5.41
N ALA A 76 2.96 4.61 4.08
CA ALA A 76 2.66 5.89 3.45
C ALA A 76 1.21 6.35 3.71
N LEU A 77 0.27 5.41 3.78
CA LEU A 77 -1.13 5.67 4.13
C LEU A 77 -1.27 6.08 5.60
N ASN A 78 -0.60 5.37 6.51
CA ASN A 78 -0.62 5.68 7.93
C ASN A 78 -0.01 7.05 8.23
N ASN A 79 1.11 7.38 7.59
CA ASN A 79 1.80 8.68 7.75
C ASN A 79 1.15 9.82 6.97
N ALA A 80 0.16 9.55 6.12
CA ALA A 80 -0.50 10.59 5.35
C ALA A 80 -1.28 11.55 6.27
N ALA A 81 -1.07 12.85 6.07
CA ALA A 81 -1.88 13.88 6.71
C ALA A 81 -3.37 13.63 6.40
N THR A 82 -4.21 13.75 7.42
CA THR A 82 -5.65 13.56 7.23
C THR A 82 -6.23 14.68 6.38
N THR A 83 -7.30 14.38 5.65
CA THR A 83 -8.07 15.37 4.88
C THR A 83 -8.43 16.61 5.71
N PRO A 84 -8.99 16.49 6.94
CA PRO A 84 -9.28 17.65 7.78
C PRO A 84 -8.03 18.46 8.18
N ALA A 85 -6.88 17.82 8.42
CA ALA A 85 -5.64 18.53 8.73
C ALA A 85 -5.14 19.35 7.54
N LYS A 86 -5.22 18.81 6.32
CA LYS A 86 -4.84 19.52 5.09
C LYS A 86 -5.79 20.69 4.81
N GLU A 87 -7.08 20.54 5.06
CA GLU A 87 -8.05 21.64 4.93
C GLU A 87 -7.81 22.74 5.95
N LYS A 88 -7.55 22.39 7.22
CA LYS A 88 -7.24 23.37 8.27
C LYS A 88 -6.01 24.20 7.90
N LEU A 89 -4.93 23.54 7.45
CA LEU A 89 -3.71 24.22 7.01
C LEU A 89 -3.97 25.14 5.80
N SER A 90 -4.77 24.70 4.84
CA SER A 90 -5.16 25.52 3.68
C SER A 90 -5.95 26.78 4.09
N ARG A 91 -6.87 26.63 5.05
CA ARG A 91 -7.64 27.76 5.59
C ARG A 91 -6.76 28.73 6.38
N GLU A 92 -5.87 28.23 7.24
CA GLU A 92 -4.92 29.07 7.99
C GLU A 92 -3.95 29.81 7.06
N ALA A 93 -3.45 29.16 6.01
CA ALA A 93 -2.60 29.80 5.00
C ALA A 93 -3.35 30.93 4.25
N GLY A 94 -4.59 30.70 3.83
CA GLY A 94 -5.41 31.73 3.19
C GLY A 94 -5.75 32.90 4.11
N ALA A 95 -6.02 32.62 5.40
CA ALA A 95 -6.27 33.66 6.40
C ALA A 95 -5.03 34.53 6.68
N LEU A 96 -3.83 33.95 6.64
CA LEU A 96 -2.57 34.70 6.76
C LEU A 96 -2.33 35.62 5.56
N SER A 97 -2.62 35.16 4.34
CA SER A 97 -2.51 36.00 3.14
C SER A 97 -3.44 37.21 3.18
N ASN A 98 -4.70 37.03 3.60
CA ASN A 98 -5.66 38.14 3.69
C ASN A 98 -5.40 39.11 4.84
N ARG A 99 -4.64 38.70 5.87
CA ARG A 99 -4.28 39.57 7.00
C ARG A 99 -3.08 40.46 6.70
N ALA A 100 -2.30 40.13 5.67
CA ALA A 100 -1.16 40.95 5.25
C ALA A 100 -1.58 42.22 4.47
N ASP A 101 -2.83 42.28 3.96
CA ASP A 101 -3.35 43.38 3.14
C ASP A 101 -4.13 44.46 3.90
N THR A 102 -4.14 44.43 5.25
CA THR A 102 -4.72 45.53 6.05
C THR A 102 -3.63 46.41 6.63
N THR A 103 -3.06 47.30 5.83
CA THR A 103 -2.29 48.49 6.27
C THR A 103 -2.40 49.57 5.21
#